data_AF-A0A9D1Y0C2-F1
#
_entry.id   AF-A0A9D1Y0C2-F1
#
_cell.length_a   1.000
_cell.length_b   1.000
_cell.length_c   1.000
_cell.angle_alpha   90.00
_cell.angle_beta   90.00
_cell.angle_gamma   90.00
#
_symmetry.space_group_name_H-M   'P 1'
#
loop_
_entity.id
_entity.type
_entity.pdbx_description
1 polymer ?
#
loop_
_entity_poly.entity_id
_entity_poly.type
_entity_poly.pdbx_seq_one_letter_code
_entity_poly.pdbx_strand_id
1 'polypeptide(L)'
;MLAINMDDVMNVLDTVKYHLIAFGIVLVIAIIVMIACKSQGKAKKFMIRSQAGMAILLALGIVVNLICFGPMATLISLATGGGSISDESIDTATELCEDIADEGIVLLKNDDANLPLASGDNVNVFGWASTNPCYGGTGSGALSDAFPMVSLLDGLRNAGLNPNQDLIDFYTE
;
A
#
# COMPACT_ATOMS: atom_id res chain seq x y z
N MET A 1 -2.21 -17.99 1.65
CA MET A 1 -0.82 -17.78 1.20
C MET A 1 -0.89 -17.01 -0.10
N LEU A 2 -0.40 -15.78 -0.14
CA LEU A 2 -0.30 -14.99 -1.39
C LEU A 2 0.57 -15.80 -2.36
N ALA A 3 -0.05 -16.37 -3.38
CA ALA A 3 0.68 -17.05 -4.44
C ALA A 3 1.57 -16.01 -5.13
N ILE A 4 2.84 -16.35 -5.35
CA ILE A 4 3.74 -15.48 -6.10
C ILE A 4 3.18 -15.34 -7.52
N ASN A 5 2.68 -14.16 -7.85
CA ASN A 5 2.24 -13.86 -9.19
C ASN A 5 3.48 -13.60 -10.06
N MET A 6 3.59 -14.34 -11.17
CA MET A 6 4.75 -14.21 -12.06
C MET A 6 4.79 -12.83 -12.76
N ASP A 7 3.64 -12.19 -12.93
CA ASP A 7 3.56 -10.83 -13.49
C ASP A 7 4.21 -9.80 -12.55
N ASP A 8 4.00 -9.95 -11.23
CA ASP A 8 4.63 -9.10 -10.22
C ASP A 8 6.14 -9.29 -10.22
N VAL A 9 6.61 -10.54 -10.35
CA VAL A 9 8.05 -10.86 -10.44
C VAL A 9 8.68 -10.21 -11.68
N MET A 10 8.02 -10.29 -12.83
CA MET A 10 8.50 -9.70 -14.07
C MET A 10 8.52 -8.17 -14.01
N ASN A 11 7.49 -7.55 -13.43
CA ASN A 11 7.45 -6.10 -13.22
C ASN A 11 8.60 -5.62 -12.33
N VAL A 12 8.88 -6.33 -11.23
CA VAL A 12 10.03 -6.03 -10.37
C VAL A 12 11.35 -6.14 -11.14
N LEU A 13 11.51 -7.20 -11.94
CA LEU A 13 12.70 -7.39 -12.79
C LEU A 13 12.89 -6.26 -13.80
N ASP A 14 11.82 -5.80 -14.45
CA ASP A 14 11.90 -4.71 -15.41
C ASP A 14 12.31 -3.37 -14.75
N THR A 15 11.88 -3.12 -13.51
CA THR A 15 12.31 -1.91 -12.79
C THR A 15 13.81 -1.90 -12.44
N VAL A 16 14.43 -3.06 -12.22
CA VAL A 16 15.88 -3.17 -11.91
C VAL A 16 16.75 -3.45 -13.13
N LYS A 17 16.14 -3.76 -14.29
CA LYS A 17 16.82 -4.21 -15.52
C LYS A 17 17.99 -3.32 -15.95
N TYR A 18 17.79 -2.01 -15.99
CA TYR A 18 18.84 -1.07 -16.43
C TYR A 18 20.05 -1.06 -15.47
N HIS A 19 19.82 -1.25 -14.17
CA HIS A 19 20.88 -1.34 -13.17
C HIS A 19 21.70 -2.64 -13.35
N LEU A 20 21.02 -3.76 -13.63
CA LEU A 20 21.67 -5.04 -13.90
C LEU A 20 22.46 -5.02 -15.22
N ILE A 21 21.93 -4.39 -16.27
CA ILE A 21 22.64 -4.22 -17.55
C ILE A 21 23.89 -3.37 -17.36
N ALA A 22 23.79 -2.24 -16.65
CA ALA A 22 24.92 -1.38 -16.36
C ALA A 22 26.03 -2.13 -15.60
N PHE A 23 25.66 -2.93 -14.59
CA PHE A 23 26.61 -3.79 -13.89
C PHE A 23 27.26 -4.83 -14.81
N GLY A 24 26.47 -5.47 -15.69
CA GLY A 24 26.97 -6.42 -16.69
C GLY A 24 28.01 -5.80 -17.62
N ILE A 25 27.80 -4.57 -18.08
CA ILE A 25 28.77 -3.84 -18.92
C ILE A 25 30.09 -3.63 -18.16
N VAL A 26 30.03 -3.19 -16.89
CA VAL A 26 31.23 -3.00 -16.07
C VAL A 26 31.99 -4.30 -15.87
N LEU A 27 31.29 -5.41 -15.63
CA LEU A 27 31.90 -6.74 -15.51
C LEU A 27 32.62 -7.16 -16.80
N VAL A 28 31.98 -7.00 -17.96
CA VAL A 28 32.58 -7.36 -19.26
C VAL A 28 33.84 -6.54 -19.51
N ILE A 29 33.80 -5.23 -19.27
CA ILE A 29 34.97 -4.34 -19.43
C ILE A 29 36.10 -4.79 -18.49
N ALA A 30 35.80 -5.05 -17.22
CA ALA A 30 36.81 -5.51 -16.25
C ALA A 30 37.45 -6.84 -16.66
N ILE A 31 36.66 -7.78 -17.19
CA ILE A 31 37.15 -9.07 -17.71
C ILE A 31 38.05 -8.88 -18.94
N ILE A 32 37.66 -8.02 -19.88
CA ILE A 32 38.47 -7.70 -21.06
C ILE A 32 39.81 -7.12 -20.64
N VAL A 33 39.83 -6.18 -19.69
CA VAL A 33 41.06 -5.59 -19.13
C VAL A 33 41.96 -6.66 -18.49
N MET A 34 41.36 -7.59 -17.74
CA MET A 34 42.10 -8.70 -17.11
C MET A 34 42.73 -9.64 -18.15
N ILE A 35 42.06 -9.91 -19.28
CA ILE A 35 42.55 -10.79 -20.34
C ILE A 35 43.62 -10.08 -21.19
N ALA A 36 43.40 -8.81 -21.56
CA ALA A 36 44.34 -8.03 -22.39
C ALA A 36 45.71 -7.86 -21.72
N CYS A 37 45.77 -7.89 -20.39
CA CYS A 37 47.02 -7.80 -19.64
C CYS A 37 47.86 -9.09 -19.66
N LYS A 38 47.43 -10.17 -20.35
CA LYS A 38 48.17 -11.44 -20.43
C LYS A 38 49.57 -11.32 -21.06
N SER A 39 49.85 -10.26 -21.82
CA SER A 39 51.17 -9.98 -22.41
C SER A 39 52.15 -9.25 -21.47
N GLN A 40 51.70 -8.69 -20.34
CA GLN A 40 52.50 -7.81 -19.48
C GLN A 40 53.39 -8.57 -18.46
N GLY A 41 54.34 -7.87 -17.81
CA GLY A 41 55.18 -8.44 -16.74
C GLY A 41 54.39 -8.88 -15.51
N LYS A 42 54.90 -9.85 -14.73
CA LYS A 42 54.21 -10.46 -13.57
C LYS A 42 53.67 -9.42 -12.56
N ALA A 43 54.46 -8.38 -12.24
CA ALA A 43 54.05 -7.33 -11.30
C ALA A 43 52.90 -6.45 -11.83
N LYS A 44 52.98 -5.99 -13.10
CA LYS A 44 51.92 -5.19 -13.73
C LYS A 44 50.62 -5.98 -13.88
N LYS A 45 50.70 -7.27 -14.19
CA LYS A 45 49.54 -8.19 -14.24
C LYS A 45 48.82 -8.29 -12.90
N PHE A 46 49.57 -8.47 -11.81
CA PHE A 46 48.99 -8.58 -10.48
C PHE A 46 48.28 -7.28 -10.06
N MET A 47 48.92 -6.13 -10.30
CA MET A 47 48.36 -4.82 -9.97
C MET A 47 47.06 -4.54 -10.74
N ILE A 48 47.03 -4.81 -12.04
CA ILE A 48 45.84 -4.56 -12.88
C ILE A 48 44.67 -5.48 -12.49
N ARG A 49 44.95 -6.76 -12.18
CA ARG A 49 43.88 -7.68 -11.73
C ARG A 49 43.33 -7.30 -10.35
N SER A 50 44.17 -6.81 -9.45
CA SER A 50 43.74 -6.32 -8.13
C SER A 50 42.84 -5.07 -8.27
N GLN A 51 43.23 -4.10 -9.09
CA GLN A 51 42.43 -2.90 -9.36
C GLN A 51 41.11 -3.21 -10.09
N ALA A 52 41.13 -4.14 -11.06
CA ALA A 52 39.91 -4.59 -11.72
C ALA A 52 38.94 -5.29 -10.75
N GLY A 53 39.45 -6.12 -9.83
CA GLY A 53 38.65 -6.74 -8.77
C GLY A 53 38.02 -5.70 -7.84
N MET A 54 38.79 -4.70 -7.43
CA MET A 54 38.28 -3.59 -6.61
C MET A 54 37.20 -2.78 -7.34
N ALA A 55 37.38 -2.50 -8.63
CA ALA A 55 36.39 -1.79 -9.45
C ALA A 55 35.07 -2.56 -9.57
N ILE A 56 35.11 -3.89 -9.68
CA ILE A 56 33.91 -4.74 -9.70
C ILE A 56 33.17 -4.65 -8.35
N LEU A 57 33.89 -4.72 -7.23
CA LEU A 57 33.29 -4.62 -5.89
C LEU A 57 32.64 -3.25 -5.67
N LEU A 58 33.30 -2.16 -6.07
CA LEU A 58 32.74 -0.81 -6.02
C LEU A 58 31.49 -0.68 -6.89
N ALA A 59 31.54 -1.18 -8.12
CA ALA A 59 30.39 -1.16 -9.02
C ALA A 59 29.21 -1.96 -8.46
N LEU A 60 29.47 -3.12 -7.85
CA LEU A 60 28.44 -3.92 -7.18
C LEU A 60 27.80 -3.14 -6.04
N GLY A 61 28.60 -2.51 -5.17
CA GLY A 61 28.10 -1.72 -4.05
C GLY A 61 27.22 -0.55 -4.51
N ILE A 62 27.64 0.18 -5.54
CA ILE A 62 26.87 1.29 -6.13
C ILE A 62 25.56 0.77 -6.73
N VAL A 63 25.60 -0.30 -7.50
CA VAL A 63 24.40 -0.87 -8.15
C VAL A 63 23.41 -1.38 -7.11
N VAL A 64 23.87 -2.10 -6.09
CA VAL A 64 23.02 -2.56 -4.99
C VAL A 64 22.40 -1.37 -4.26
N ASN A 65 23.19 -0.34 -3.94
CA ASN A 65 22.68 0.87 -3.30
C ASN A 65 21.60 1.57 -4.15
N LEU A 66 21.83 1.73 -5.45
CA LEU A 66 20.86 2.33 -6.37
C LEU A 66 19.59 1.49 -6.50
N ILE A 67 19.69 0.16 -6.52
CA ILE A 67 18.52 -0.73 -6.54
C ILE A 67 17.73 -0.59 -5.23
N CYS A 68 18.40 -0.65 -4.07
CA CYS A 68 17.78 -0.58 -2.76
C CYS A 68 17.08 0.75 -2.49
N PHE A 69 17.68 1.89 -2.88
CA PHE A 69 17.11 3.22 -2.65
C PHE A 69 16.28 3.77 -3.82
N GLY A 70 16.29 3.10 -4.97
CA GLY A 70 15.47 3.47 -6.13
C GLY A 70 14.24 2.56 -6.25
N PRO A 71 14.23 1.62 -7.22
CA PRO A 71 13.05 0.82 -7.55
C PRO A 71 12.59 -0.11 -6.43
N MET A 72 13.49 -0.58 -5.57
CA MET A 72 13.15 -1.50 -4.48
C MET A 72 12.87 -0.81 -3.15
N ALA A 73 12.97 0.53 -3.05
CA ALA A 73 12.85 1.22 -1.76
C ALA A 73 11.51 0.96 -1.08
N THR A 74 10.41 1.03 -1.83
CA THR A 74 9.06 0.78 -1.33
C THR A 74 8.83 -0.69 -0.97
N LEU A 75 9.30 -1.62 -1.81
CA LEU A 75 9.18 -3.06 -1.56
C LEU A 75 10.01 -3.51 -0.35
N ILE A 76 11.22 -2.98 -0.21
CA ILE A 76 12.06 -3.20 0.96
C ILE A 76 11.37 -2.59 2.17
N SER A 77 10.93 -1.34 2.10
CA SER A 77 10.20 -0.69 3.19
C SER A 77 8.92 -1.42 3.57
N LEU A 78 8.23 -2.07 2.64
CA LEU A 78 7.04 -2.86 2.93
C LEU A 78 7.38 -4.22 3.55
N ALA A 79 8.43 -4.88 3.05
CA ALA A 79 8.86 -6.19 3.54
C ALA A 79 9.60 -6.12 4.89
N THR A 80 10.30 -5.02 5.15
CA THR A 80 11.08 -4.79 6.39
C THR A 80 10.44 -3.77 7.32
N GLY A 81 9.42 -3.05 6.85
CA GLY A 81 8.72 -2.04 7.63
C GLY A 81 7.81 -2.67 8.66
N GLY A 82 8.25 -2.64 9.92
CA GLY A 82 7.37 -2.73 11.09
C GLY A 82 6.81 -1.36 11.46
N GLY A 83 6.47 -0.53 10.47
CA GLY A 83 5.96 0.82 10.71
C GLY A 83 4.60 0.74 11.38
N SER A 84 4.55 0.92 12.70
CA SER A 84 3.31 1.15 13.42
C SER A 84 2.86 2.58 13.16
N ILE A 85 1.60 2.77 12.78
CA ILE A 85 0.95 4.08 12.81
C ILE A 85 0.62 4.35 14.29
N SER A 86 0.87 5.57 14.78
CA SER A 86 0.46 5.94 16.14
C SER A 86 -1.06 6.04 16.22
N ASP A 87 -1.65 5.73 17.38
CA ASP A 87 -3.08 5.87 17.60
C ASP A 87 -3.56 7.31 17.28
N GLU A 88 -2.78 8.33 17.66
CA GLU A 88 -3.05 9.74 17.31
C GLU A 88 -3.17 9.98 15.80
N SER A 89 -2.34 9.33 14.99
CA SER A 89 -2.42 9.47 13.53
C SER A 89 -3.64 8.74 12.96
N ILE A 90 -4.06 7.63 13.58
CA ILE A 90 -5.27 6.89 13.20
C ILE A 90 -6.50 7.74 13.52
N ASP A 91 -6.57 8.32 14.72
CA ASP A 91 -7.67 9.17 15.14
C ASP A 91 -7.79 10.40 14.23
N THR A 92 -6.67 11.08 13.96
CA THR A 92 -6.63 12.23 13.04
C THR A 92 -7.09 11.85 11.62
N ALA A 93 -6.67 10.68 11.13
CA ALA A 93 -7.09 10.20 9.82
C ALA A 93 -8.58 9.82 9.80
N THR A 94 -9.11 9.31 10.91
CA THR A 94 -10.52 8.93 11.06
C THR A 94 -11.41 10.17 11.06
N GLU A 95 -11.08 11.18 11.87
CA GLU A 95 -11.78 12.47 11.92
C GLU A 95 -11.80 13.14 10.54
N LEU A 96 -10.66 13.16 9.84
CA LEU A 96 -10.62 13.67 8.47
C LEU A 96 -11.52 12.88 7.50
N CYS A 97 -11.61 11.55 7.63
CA CYS A 97 -12.51 10.74 6.80
C CYS A 97 -13.98 11.03 7.10
N GLU A 98 -14.33 11.26 8.37
CA GLU A 98 -15.67 11.65 8.80
C GLU A 98 -16.05 13.01 8.21
N ASP A 99 -15.17 14.02 8.30
CA ASP A 99 -15.37 15.35 7.68
C ASP A 99 -15.62 15.25 6.17
N ILE A 100 -14.81 14.45 5.47
CA ILE A 100 -14.97 14.24 4.02
C ILE A 100 -16.32 13.58 3.70
N ALA A 101 -16.76 12.61 4.52
CA ALA A 101 -18.04 11.95 4.33
C ALA A 101 -19.21 12.92 4.57
N ASP A 102 -19.14 13.72 5.64
CA ASP A 102 -20.14 14.73 5.99
C ASP A 102 -20.29 15.80 4.89
N GLU A 103 -19.18 16.26 4.32
CA GLU A 103 -19.20 17.20 3.18
C GLU A 103 -19.62 16.55 1.85
N GLY A 104 -19.46 15.22 1.73
CA GLY A 104 -19.73 14.46 0.51
C GLY A 104 -21.19 14.04 0.33
N ILE A 105 -22.00 14.02 1.40
CA ILE A 105 -23.41 13.62 1.33
C ILE A 105 -24.26 14.70 0.66
N VAL A 106 -24.94 14.35 -0.42
CA VAL A 106 -25.80 15.27 -1.18
C VAL A 106 -27.28 15.04 -0.87
N LEU A 107 -27.90 15.99 -0.16
CA LEU A 107 -29.33 16.00 0.09
C LEU A 107 -30.10 16.43 -1.18
N LEU A 108 -30.70 15.46 -1.86
CA LEU A 108 -31.41 15.72 -3.13
C LEU A 108 -32.80 16.36 -2.92
N LYS A 109 -33.47 16.05 -1.80
CA LYS A 109 -34.83 16.51 -1.52
C LYS A 109 -35.11 16.53 -0.02
N ASN A 110 -35.74 17.60 0.47
CA ASN A 110 -36.19 17.72 1.85
C ASN A 110 -37.45 18.61 1.91
N ASP A 111 -38.61 17.99 1.69
CA ASP A 111 -39.91 18.66 1.85
C ASP A 111 -40.30 18.65 3.33
N ASP A 112 -41.10 19.65 3.73
CA ASP A 112 -41.68 19.78 5.08
C ASP A 112 -40.67 19.78 6.25
N ALA A 113 -39.39 20.07 5.96
CA ALA A 113 -38.31 20.05 6.95
C ALA A 113 -38.22 18.71 7.72
N ASN A 114 -38.43 17.59 7.01
CA ASN A 114 -38.35 16.24 7.60
C ASN A 114 -36.96 15.88 8.14
N LEU A 115 -35.90 16.54 7.63
CA LEU A 115 -34.54 16.44 8.17
C LEU A 115 -34.06 17.82 8.65
N PRO A 116 -33.23 17.87 9.72
CA PRO A 116 -32.69 16.75 10.49
C PRO A 116 -33.71 16.11 11.45
N LEU A 117 -33.50 14.84 11.78
CA LEU A 117 -34.26 14.17 12.85
C LEU A 117 -33.85 14.71 14.22
N ALA A 118 -34.75 14.69 15.18
CA ALA A 118 -34.45 15.09 16.55
C ALA A 118 -33.82 13.92 17.32
N SER A 119 -32.88 14.23 18.21
CA SER A 119 -32.36 13.24 19.15
C SER A 119 -33.51 12.69 20.01
N GLY A 120 -33.54 11.37 20.19
CA GLY A 120 -34.62 10.65 20.85
C GLY A 120 -35.73 10.16 19.91
N ASP A 121 -35.74 10.56 18.63
CA ASP A 121 -36.73 10.08 17.67
C ASP A 121 -36.64 8.57 17.47
N ASN A 122 -37.81 7.93 17.39
CA ASN A 122 -37.91 6.52 17.01
C ASN A 122 -37.92 6.41 15.48
N VAL A 123 -37.04 5.59 14.93
CA VAL A 123 -36.83 5.49 13.48
C VAL A 123 -37.04 4.05 13.01
N ASN A 124 -37.87 3.88 11.99
CA ASN A 124 -37.99 2.62 11.26
C ASN A 124 -37.05 2.66 10.06
N VAL A 125 -36.01 1.81 10.05
CA VAL A 125 -35.04 1.73 8.95
C VAL A 125 -35.37 0.53 8.07
N PHE A 126 -35.89 0.78 6.88
CA PHE A 126 -36.37 -0.27 5.97
C PHE A 126 -35.33 -0.71 4.94
N GLY A 127 -35.53 -1.93 4.40
CA GLY A 127 -34.72 -2.56 3.37
C GLY A 127 -33.60 -3.43 3.93
N TRP A 128 -33.27 -4.56 3.27
CA TRP A 128 -32.22 -5.48 3.73
C TRP A 128 -30.85 -4.79 3.87
N ALA A 129 -30.56 -3.82 2.99
CA ALA A 129 -29.32 -3.04 3.06
C ALA A 129 -29.22 -2.13 4.31
N SER A 130 -30.28 -1.99 5.13
CA SER A 130 -30.20 -1.25 6.39
C SER A 130 -29.29 -1.94 7.41
N THR A 131 -29.18 -3.27 7.35
CA THR A 131 -28.36 -4.08 8.27
C THR A 131 -26.94 -4.25 7.75
N ASN A 132 -26.74 -4.14 6.44
CA ASN A 132 -25.42 -4.21 5.80
C ASN A 132 -25.37 -3.44 4.46
N PRO A 133 -25.22 -2.10 4.50
CA PRO A 133 -25.13 -1.29 3.27
C PRO A 133 -23.78 -1.48 2.58
N CYS A 134 -23.69 -1.00 1.33
CA CYS A 134 -22.42 -0.97 0.60
C CYS A 134 -21.54 0.18 1.09
N TYR A 135 -20.61 -0.11 1.99
CA TYR A 135 -19.66 0.87 2.52
C TYR A 135 -18.49 1.17 1.56
N GLY A 136 -18.31 0.38 0.50
CA GLY A 136 -17.24 0.56 -0.47
C GLY A 136 -17.40 -0.30 -1.73
N GLY A 137 -16.49 -0.10 -2.68
CA GLY A 137 -16.39 -0.93 -3.89
C GLY A 137 -15.78 -2.31 -3.60
N THR A 138 -15.73 -3.16 -4.63
CA THR A 138 -15.08 -4.48 -4.56
C THR A 138 -13.62 -4.42 -5.05
N GLY A 139 -12.87 -5.52 -4.87
CA GLY A 139 -11.51 -5.66 -5.39
C GLY A 139 -10.44 -5.11 -4.44
N SER A 140 -9.38 -4.52 -4.97
CA SER A 140 -8.22 -4.07 -4.19
C SER A 140 -8.51 -2.91 -3.22
N GLY A 141 -9.63 -2.21 -3.41
CA GLY A 141 -10.11 -1.15 -2.52
C GLY A 141 -11.28 -1.59 -1.63
N ALA A 142 -11.55 -2.89 -1.54
CA ALA A 142 -12.58 -3.39 -0.63
C ALA A 142 -12.19 -3.13 0.83
N LEU A 143 -13.21 -2.89 1.65
CA LEU A 143 -13.02 -2.78 3.09
C LEU A 143 -12.47 -4.09 3.66
N SER A 144 -11.57 -3.95 4.61
CA SER A 144 -10.93 -5.08 5.28
C SER A 144 -11.67 -5.39 6.57
N ASP A 145 -12.05 -6.66 6.77
CA ASP A 145 -12.62 -7.16 8.03
C ASP A 145 -11.64 -7.07 9.20
N ALA A 146 -10.39 -6.65 8.96
CA ALA A 146 -9.36 -6.50 9.99
C ALA A 146 -9.55 -5.25 10.87
N PHE A 147 -10.42 -4.31 10.49
CA PHE A 147 -10.64 -3.06 11.21
C PHE A 147 -12.10 -2.90 11.63
N PRO A 148 -12.36 -2.34 12.83
CA PRO A 148 -13.72 -2.06 13.27
C PRO A 148 -14.38 -1.04 12.34
N MET A 149 -15.69 -1.21 12.12
CA MET A 149 -16.51 -0.33 11.31
C MET A 149 -17.76 0.04 12.12
N VAL A 150 -18.14 1.33 12.08
CA VAL A 150 -19.44 1.78 12.59
C VAL A 150 -20.49 1.46 11.54
N SER A 151 -21.47 0.62 11.90
CA SER A 151 -22.56 0.29 10.99
C SER A 151 -23.54 1.48 10.86
N LEU A 152 -24.38 1.49 9.82
CA LEU A 152 -25.47 2.48 9.69
C LEU A 152 -26.34 2.53 10.96
N LEU A 153 -26.72 1.37 11.51
CA LEU A 153 -27.57 1.29 12.70
C LEU A 153 -26.83 1.79 13.95
N ASP A 154 -25.53 1.53 14.07
CA ASP A 154 -24.71 2.07 15.16
C ASP A 154 -24.52 3.58 15.02
N GLY A 155 -24.32 4.08 13.80
CA GLY A 155 -24.25 5.52 13.51
C GLY A 155 -25.53 6.25 13.93
N LEU A 156 -26.70 5.68 13.63
CA LEU A 156 -27.98 6.24 14.07
C LEU A 156 -28.11 6.25 15.61
N ARG A 157 -27.66 5.20 16.30
CA ARG A 157 -27.64 5.16 17.78
C ARG A 157 -26.67 6.17 18.36
N ASN A 158 -25.48 6.31 17.77
CA ASN A 158 -24.48 7.30 18.17
C ASN A 158 -24.99 8.74 17.99
N ALA A 159 -25.81 8.98 16.96
CA ALA A 159 -26.53 10.24 16.75
C ALA A 159 -27.71 10.46 17.74
N GLY A 160 -27.96 9.51 18.64
CA GLY A 160 -29.00 9.59 19.66
C GLY A 160 -30.40 9.26 19.14
N LEU A 161 -30.52 8.54 18.02
CA LEU A 161 -31.80 8.05 17.50
C LEU A 161 -32.09 6.64 18.04
N ASN A 162 -33.35 6.23 17.96
CA ASN A 162 -33.82 4.93 18.43
C ASN A 162 -34.32 4.07 17.25
N PRO A 163 -33.43 3.31 16.58
CA PRO A 163 -33.83 2.35 15.54
C PRO A 163 -34.76 1.27 16.10
N ASN A 164 -35.83 0.94 15.38
CA ASN A 164 -36.77 -0.11 15.77
C ASN A 164 -36.15 -1.51 15.71
N GLN A 165 -35.97 -2.16 16.87
CA GLN A 165 -35.34 -3.47 16.97
C GLN A 165 -36.14 -4.59 16.30
N ASP A 166 -37.47 -4.61 16.43
CA ASP A 166 -38.31 -5.64 15.82
C ASP A 166 -38.15 -5.66 14.28
N LEU A 167 -37.95 -4.48 13.68
CA LEU A 167 -37.74 -4.35 12.24
C LEU A 167 -36.32 -4.74 11.82
N ILE A 168 -35.32 -4.48 12.68
CA ILE A 168 -33.94 -4.92 12.44
C ILE A 168 -33.89 -6.44 12.48
N ASP A 169 -34.48 -7.06 13.50
CA ASP A 169 -34.53 -8.51 13.68
C ASP A 169 -35.19 -9.17 12.46
N PHE A 170 -36.30 -8.60 11.97
CA PHE A 170 -36.96 -9.04 10.74
C PHE A 170 -36.04 -9.08 9.50
N TYR A 171 -35.03 -8.21 9.40
CA TYR A 171 -34.08 -8.19 8.28
C TYR A 171 -32.83 -9.04 8.52
N THR A 172 -32.58 -9.49 9.75
CA THR A 172 -31.38 -10.26 10.12
C THR A 172 -31.64 -11.74 10.41
N GLU A 173 -32.89 -12.12 10.70
CA GLU A 173 -33.34 -13.51 10.88
C GLU A 173 -33.74 -14.19 9.55
#